data_AF-R7J0G5-F1
#
_entry.id   AF-R7J0G5-F1
#
_cell.length_a   1.000
_cell.length_b   1.000
_cell.length_c   1.000
_cell.angle_alpha   90.00
_cell.angle_beta   90.00
_cell.angle_gamma   90.00
#
_symmetry.space_group_name_H-M   'P 1'
#
loop_
_entity.id
_entity.type
_entity.pdbx_description
1 polymer ?
#
loop_
_entity_poly.entity_id
_entity_poly.type
_entity_poly.pdbx_seq_one_letter_code
_entity_poly.pdbx_strand_id
1 'polypeptide(L)'
;MKKVFICLLSLSCISLLYGYTDKQSMPVSKSVLCETDNIEILRQVVDPAKDEYDIDVVALWLRDKNTGKETKLLQTTRPDWRYWHMSDSKNFYPVSYDSLFVASRAYIYNSDPLQIIVEGSPDFRNEFSYFIDIADKKARQIPADGGYMGSTEEGYMVFRSYRYVSDPDIAGRYTLLQVFDENGVLVDSLDLEHIILQKYRDNEM
;
A
#
# COMPACT_ATOMS: atom_id res chain seq x y z
N MET A 1 -72.23 -10.23 50.92
CA MET A 1 -71.55 -11.52 51.20
C MET A 1 -70.28 -11.56 50.36
N LYS A 2 -69.15 -11.88 51.03
CA LYS A 2 -67.77 -11.75 50.54
C LYS A 2 -67.24 -13.07 49.96
N LYS A 3 -66.18 -12.92 49.16
CA LYS A 3 -65.25 -13.91 48.54
C LYS A 3 -65.70 -14.28 47.12
N VAL A 4 -64.86 -14.21 46.09
CA VAL A 4 -63.57 -14.91 45.97
C VAL A 4 -62.55 -14.08 45.15
N PHE A 5 -61.30 -14.17 45.59
CA PHE A 5 -60.08 -13.66 44.95
C PHE A 5 -59.69 -14.59 43.79
N ILE A 6 -59.48 -14.06 42.58
CA ILE A 6 -58.83 -14.79 41.47
C ILE A 6 -57.52 -14.05 41.15
N CYS A 7 -56.43 -14.76 41.40
CA CYS A 7 -55.06 -14.34 41.14
C CYS A 7 -54.77 -14.59 39.65
N LEU A 8 -54.57 -13.53 38.87
CA LEU A 8 -54.11 -13.62 37.48
C LEU A 8 -52.60 -13.34 37.46
N LEU A 9 -51.83 -14.39 37.14
CA LEU A 9 -50.40 -14.30 36.86
C LEU A 9 -50.16 -13.35 35.67
N SER A 10 -49.38 -12.29 35.89
CA SER A 10 -48.85 -11.47 34.82
C SER A 10 -47.59 -12.13 34.23
N LEU A 11 -47.73 -12.77 33.06
CA LEU A 11 -46.60 -13.12 32.21
C LEU A 11 -45.98 -11.82 31.66
N SER A 12 -44.80 -11.47 32.15
CA SER A 12 -43.97 -10.43 31.56
C SER A 12 -43.15 -11.04 30.43
N CYS A 13 -43.69 -10.98 29.20
CA CYS A 13 -42.89 -11.19 27.99
C CYS A 13 -41.99 -9.97 27.80
N ILE A 14 -40.74 -10.06 28.26
CA ILE A 14 -39.67 -9.15 27.85
C ILE A 14 -39.28 -9.56 26.43
N SER A 15 -39.85 -8.88 25.44
CA SER A 15 -39.30 -8.86 24.09
C SER A 15 -38.00 -8.06 24.11
N LEU A 16 -36.88 -8.75 24.31
CA LEU A 16 -35.54 -8.24 23.97
C LEU A 16 -35.49 -8.07 22.45
N LEU A 17 -35.94 -6.91 21.97
CA LEU A 17 -35.53 -6.36 20.69
C LEU A 17 -34.02 -6.11 20.81
N TYR A 18 -33.23 -7.08 20.34
CA TYR A 18 -31.86 -6.84 19.93
C TYR A 18 -31.94 -5.80 18.80
N GLY A 19 -31.90 -4.53 19.18
CA GLY A 19 -31.61 -3.44 18.28
C GLY A 19 -30.23 -3.70 17.72
N TYR A 20 -30.18 -4.08 16.44
CA TYR A 20 -29.01 -3.93 15.61
C TYR A 20 -28.70 -2.43 15.61
N THR A 21 -27.84 -2.01 16.54
CA THR A 21 -27.25 -0.69 16.46
C THR A 21 -26.27 -0.79 15.31
N ASP A 22 -26.69 -0.28 14.14
CA ASP A 22 -25.74 0.21 13.17
C ASP A 22 -24.74 1.05 13.95
N LYS A 23 -23.51 0.53 14.11
CA LYS A 23 -22.39 1.38 14.41
C LYS A 23 -22.36 2.36 13.25
N GLN A 24 -22.94 3.55 13.45
CA GLN A 24 -22.57 4.73 12.71
C GLN A 24 -21.06 4.85 12.92
N SER A 25 -20.29 4.24 12.02
CA SER A 25 -18.84 4.34 12.02
C SER A 25 -18.56 5.81 11.92
N MET A 26 -17.96 6.40 12.96
CA MET A 26 -17.39 7.73 12.81
C MET A 26 -16.54 7.72 11.53
N PRO A 27 -16.61 8.77 10.69
CA PRO A 27 -15.80 8.81 9.49
C PRO A 27 -14.36 8.59 9.92
N VAL A 28 -13.75 7.49 9.42
CA VAL A 28 -12.40 7.10 9.83
C VAL A 28 -11.50 8.32 9.60
N SER A 29 -10.80 8.74 10.66
CA SER A 29 -9.89 9.89 10.61
C SER A 29 -8.85 9.67 9.53
N LYS A 30 -8.62 10.67 8.69
CA LYS A 30 -7.54 10.62 7.69
C LYS A 30 -6.19 10.81 8.37
N SER A 31 -5.18 10.04 7.98
CA SER A 31 -3.80 10.19 8.44
C SER A 31 -2.92 10.76 7.32
N VAL A 32 -1.97 11.63 7.66
CA VAL A 32 -0.98 12.14 6.68
C VAL A 32 0.01 11.03 6.33
N LEU A 33 0.22 10.77 5.04
CA LEU A 33 1.26 9.86 4.53
C LEU A 33 2.55 10.62 4.20
N CYS A 34 2.41 11.75 3.50
CA CYS A 34 3.51 12.64 3.18
C CYS A 34 2.98 14.05 2.93
N GLU A 35 3.88 15.03 2.98
CA GLU A 35 3.52 16.43 2.85
C GLU A 35 4.67 17.27 2.30
N THR A 36 4.33 18.45 1.79
CA THR A 36 5.23 19.58 1.56
C THR A 36 4.70 20.77 2.36
N ASP A 37 5.26 21.96 2.15
CA ASP A 37 4.75 23.20 2.72
C ASP A 37 3.31 23.53 2.25
N ASN A 38 2.93 23.08 1.04
CA ASN A 38 1.66 23.47 0.40
C ASN A 38 0.60 22.37 0.38
N ILE A 39 0.99 21.10 0.43
CA ILE A 39 0.06 19.98 0.26
C ILE A 39 0.32 18.82 1.24
N GLU A 40 -0.72 18.05 1.50
CA GLU A 40 -0.69 16.75 2.20
C GLU A 40 -1.30 15.66 1.31
N ILE A 41 -0.66 14.50 1.28
CA ILE A 41 -1.28 13.26 0.84
C ILE A 41 -1.80 12.53 2.08
N LEU A 42 -3.11 12.30 2.12
CA LEU A 42 -3.80 11.68 3.23
C LEU A 42 -4.27 10.28 2.87
N ARG A 43 -4.28 9.39 3.85
CA ARG A 43 -4.86 8.05 3.80
C ARG A 43 -6.11 7.98 4.66
N GLN A 44 -7.17 7.40 4.11
CA GLN A 44 -8.39 7.08 4.84
C GLN A 44 -8.71 5.60 4.67
N VAL A 45 -8.91 4.85 5.75
CA VAL A 45 -9.45 3.49 5.64
C VAL A 45 -10.94 3.59 5.27
N VAL A 46 -11.31 2.93 4.18
CA VAL A 46 -12.68 2.88 3.63
C VAL A 46 -13.35 1.56 3.99
N ASP A 47 -12.61 0.45 3.87
CA ASP A 47 -13.05 -0.88 4.29
C ASP A 47 -11.87 -1.57 4.99
N PRO A 48 -11.92 -1.78 6.32
CA PRO A 48 -10.81 -2.31 7.09
C PRO A 48 -10.50 -3.77 6.72
N ALA A 49 -9.27 -4.21 6.99
CA ALA A 49 -8.90 -5.62 6.94
C ALA A 49 -9.82 -6.47 7.83
N LYS A 50 -10.23 -7.64 7.35
CA LYS A 50 -11.11 -8.59 8.06
C LYS A 50 -10.35 -9.47 9.04
N ASP A 51 -9.10 -9.78 8.74
CA ASP A 51 -8.21 -10.63 9.53
C ASP A 51 -6.73 -10.29 9.25
N GLU A 52 -5.81 -11.06 9.83
CA GLU A 52 -4.37 -10.85 9.70
C GLU A 52 -3.81 -11.12 8.30
N TYR A 53 -4.58 -11.80 7.44
CA TYR A 53 -4.23 -12.05 6.04
C TYR A 53 -4.94 -11.07 5.11
N ASP A 54 -5.70 -10.11 5.61
CA ASP A 54 -6.41 -9.14 4.81
C ASP A 54 -5.75 -7.76 4.91
N ILE A 55 -6.01 -6.88 3.96
CA ILE A 55 -5.45 -5.53 3.95
C ILE A 55 -6.56 -4.48 3.93
N ASP A 56 -6.29 -3.30 4.47
CA ASP A 56 -7.26 -2.19 4.39
C ASP A 56 -7.47 -1.77 2.92
N VAL A 57 -8.72 -1.60 2.53
CA VAL A 57 -9.08 -0.76 1.38
C VAL A 57 -9.04 0.69 1.82
N VAL A 58 -8.25 1.51 1.12
CA VAL A 58 -7.98 2.89 1.52
C VAL A 58 -8.25 3.85 0.38
N ALA A 59 -8.71 5.05 0.72
CA ALA A 59 -8.76 6.18 -0.18
C ALA A 59 -7.57 7.11 0.09
N LEU A 60 -6.92 7.53 -0.99
CA LEU A 60 -5.94 8.61 -0.94
C LEU A 60 -6.63 9.94 -1.24
N TRP A 61 -6.22 10.98 -0.51
CA TRP A 61 -6.74 12.34 -0.68
C TRP A 61 -5.58 13.32 -0.76
N LEU A 62 -5.75 14.35 -1.57
CA LEU A 62 -4.90 15.53 -1.58
C LEU A 62 -5.57 16.62 -0.74
N ARG A 63 -4.87 17.17 0.25
CA ARG A 63 -5.28 18.38 0.95
C ARG A 63 -4.35 19.52 0.58
N ASP A 64 -4.93 20.62 0.10
CA ASP A 64 -4.25 21.89 -0.04
C ASP A 64 -4.20 22.57 1.35
N LYS A 65 -2.99 22.87 1.85
CA LYS A 65 -2.80 23.45 3.19
C LYS A 65 -3.22 24.91 3.28
N ASN A 66 -3.17 25.64 2.16
CA ASN A 66 -3.50 27.06 2.11
C ASN A 66 -5.01 27.30 2.18
N THR A 67 -5.80 26.38 1.59
CA THR A 67 -7.26 26.49 1.48
C THR A 67 -8.01 25.50 2.37
N GLY A 68 -7.32 24.45 2.86
CA GLY A 68 -7.93 23.31 3.55
C GLY A 68 -8.75 22.39 2.64
N LYS A 69 -8.76 22.62 1.33
CA LYS A 69 -9.56 21.84 0.39
C LYS A 69 -9.01 20.42 0.26
N GLU A 70 -9.88 19.43 0.47
CA GLU A 70 -9.57 18.02 0.25
C GLU A 70 -10.18 17.52 -1.07
N THR A 71 -9.39 16.78 -1.85
CA THR A 71 -9.83 16.13 -3.09
C THR A 71 -9.44 14.66 -3.04
N LYS A 72 -10.41 13.75 -3.25
CA LYS A 72 -10.12 12.31 -3.35
C LYS A 72 -9.31 12.06 -4.62
N LEU A 73 -8.17 11.39 -4.47
CA LEU A 73 -7.30 11.01 -5.56
C LEU A 73 -7.74 9.68 -6.15
N LEU A 74 -7.66 8.61 -5.35
CA LEU A 74 -7.96 7.23 -5.75
C LEU A 74 -8.44 6.42 -4.57
N GLN A 75 -8.88 5.19 -4.84
CA GLN A 75 -9.14 4.18 -3.83
C GLN A 75 -8.48 2.86 -4.23
N THR A 76 -7.86 2.18 -3.28
CA THR A 76 -7.28 0.87 -3.52
C THR A 76 -8.36 -0.19 -3.71
N THR A 77 -7.97 -1.35 -4.23
CA THR A 77 -8.81 -2.55 -4.33
C THR A 77 -8.17 -3.69 -3.57
N ARG A 78 -8.97 -4.60 -3.02
CA ARG A 78 -8.42 -5.80 -2.39
C ARG A 78 -7.61 -6.60 -3.42
N PRO A 79 -6.43 -7.11 -3.03
CA PRO A 79 -5.58 -7.86 -3.93
C PRO A 79 -6.24 -9.18 -4.26
N ASP A 80 -6.06 -9.55 -5.50
CA ASP A 80 -6.26 -10.91 -5.95
C ASP A 80 -5.00 -11.71 -5.56
N TRP A 81 -5.17 -12.71 -4.71
CA TRP A 81 -4.11 -13.58 -4.17
C TRP A 81 -3.26 -14.33 -5.22
N ARG A 82 -3.48 -14.09 -6.51
CA ARG A 82 -2.67 -14.59 -7.63
C ARG A 82 -1.40 -13.76 -7.90
N TYR A 83 -1.24 -12.58 -7.29
CA TYR A 83 -0.09 -11.68 -7.54
C TYR A 83 1.01 -11.81 -6.49
N TRP A 84 1.85 -12.85 -6.58
CA TRP A 84 3.02 -13.03 -5.69
C TRP A 84 4.38 -12.78 -6.36
N HIS A 85 4.37 -12.58 -7.67
CA HIS A 85 5.60 -12.37 -8.43
C HIS A 85 5.63 -10.97 -9.04
N MET A 86 6.58 -10.18 -8.57
CA MET A 86 6.99 -8.97 -9.26
C MET A 86 7.91 -9.34 -10.41
N SER A 87 7.67 -8.74 -11.58
CA SER A 87 8.50 -8.97 -12.76
C SER A 87 9.88 -8.34 -12.58
N ASP A 88 10.92 -8.97 -13.12
CA ASP A 88 12.26 -8.37 -13.31
C ASP A 88 12.31 -7.41 -14.51
N SER A 89 11.22 -6.68 -14.73
CA SER A 89 11.10 -5.75 -15.85
C SER A 89 12.10 -4.61 -15.71
N LYS A 90 12.63 -4.16 -16.84
CA LYS A 90 13.42 -2.93 -16.93
C LYS A 90 12.55 -1.67 -17.07
N ASN A 91 11.24 -1.83 -17.10
CA ASN A 91 10.30 -0.73 -17.30
C ASN A 91 9.17 -0.82 -16.28
N PHE A 92 8.68 0.35 -15.87
CA PHE A 92 7.39 0.47 -15.22
C PHE A 92 6.30 -0.04 -16.17
N TYR A 93 5.26 -0.67 -15.62
CA TYR A 93 4.15 -1.19 -16.43
C TYR A 93 2.84 -0.52 -16.04
N PRO A 94 1.98 -0.19 -17.01
CA PRO A 94 0.74 0.51 -16.75
C PRO A 94 -0.20 -0.36 -15.92
N VAL A 95 -0.85 0.26 -14.93
CA VAL A 95 -1.93 -0.34 -14.15
C VAL A 95 -3.13 0.61 -14.11
N SER A 96 -4.30 0.08 -13.81
CA SER A 96 -5.49 0.91 -13.62
C SER A 96 -5.29 1.81 -12.39
N TYR A 97 -5.62 3.08 -12.55
CA TYR A 97 -5.46 4.11 -11.53
C TYR A 97 -6.27 3.82 -10.24
N ASP A 98 -7.40 3.12 -10.37
CA ASP A 98 -8.27 2.72 -9.25
C ASP A 98 -8.10 1.23 -8.89
N SER A 99 -6.95 0.63 -9.20
CA SER A 99 -6.70 -0.81 -8.94
C SER A 99 -5.36 -1.08 -8.28
N LEU A 100 -4.83 -0.09 -7.56
CA LEU A 100 -3.70 -0.30 -6.67
C LEU A 100 -4.16 -1.17 -5.51
N PHE A 101 -3.33 -2.11 -5.09
CA PHE A 101 -3.70 -2.99 -3.97
C PHE A 101 -3.49 -2.32 -2.62
N VAL A 102 -2.50 -1.44 -2.52
CA VAL A 102 -1.99 -0.93 -1.24
C VAL A 102 -1.62 0.54 -1.36
N ALA A 103 -1.72 1.24 -0.23
CA ALA A 103 -1.20 2.59 -0.05
C ALA A 103 -0.96 2.85 1.45
N SER A 104 0.04 2.17 2.02
CA SER A 104 0.47 2.37 3.40
C SER A 104 1.51 3.48 3.55
N ARG A 105 2.28 3.76 2.49
CA ARG A 105 3.23 4.87 2.42
C ARG A 105 3.07 5.62 1.10
N ALA A 106 3.44 6.89 1.11
CA ALA A 106 3.51 7.70 -0.09
C ALA A 106 4.69 8.67 -0.01
N TYR A 107 5.20 9.07 -1.16
CA TYR A 107 6.25 10.07 -1.31
C TYR A 107 5.86 11.02 -2.44
N ILE A 108 6.11 12.30 -2.27
CA ILE A 108 5.98 13.29 -3.34
C ILE A 108 7.28 13.23 -4.14
N TYR A 109 7.20 12.75 -5.38
CA TYR A 109 8.35 12.71 -6.29
C TYR A 109 8.51 14.04 -7.03
N ASN A 110 7.41 14.57 -7.55
CA ASN A 110 7.36 15.89 -8.15
C ASN A 110 6.11 16.64 -7.66
N SER A 111 6.23 17.95 -7.48
CA SER A 111 5.11 18.81 -7.03
C SER A 111 4.35 19.46 -8.19
N ASP A 112 4.97 19.62 -9.36
CA ASP A 112 4.33 20.19 -10.55
C ASP A 112 4.92 19.62 -11.86
N PRO A 113 4.20 18.75 -12.59
CA PRO A 113 2.92 18.14 -12.20
C PRO A 113 3.06 17.27 -10.94
N LEU A 114 1.98 17.17 -10.15
CA LEU A 114 1.99 16.36 -8.94
C LEU A 114 2.12 14.87 -9.29
N GLN A 115 3.26 14.30 -8.91
CA GLN A 115 3.58 12.89 -9.10
C GLN A 115 3.99 12.29 -7.77
N ILE A 116 3.40 11.15 -7.43
CA ILE A 116 3.63 10.47 -6.16
C ILE A 116 4.07 9.03 -6.38
N ILE A 117 4.89 8.54 -5.46
CA ILE A 117 5.19 7.12 -5.32
C ILE A 117 4.36 6.60 -4.15
N VAL A 118 3.60 5.54 -4.37
CA VAL A 118 2.75 4.90 -3.35
C VAL A 118 3.23 3.49 -3.12
N GLU A 119 3.33 3.08 -1.87
CA GLU A 119 3.83 1.75 -1.49
C GLU A 119 2.90 1.04 -0.50
N GLY A 120 3.01 -0.27 -0.49
CA GLY A 120 2.61 -1.11 0.63
C GLY A 120 3.00 -2.57 0.42
N SER A 121 2.79 -3.40 1.43
CA SER A 121 3.05 -4.84 1.33
C SER A 121 1.73 -5.62 1.33
N PRO A 122 1.16 -5.94 0.14
CA PRO A 122 -0.10 -6.67 0.06
C PRO A 122 0.05 -8.15 0.44
N ASP A 123 1.27 -8.69 0.37
CA ASP A 123 1.60 -10.10 0.63
C ASP A 123 2.42 -10.29 1.92
N PHE A 124 2.54 -9.24 2.73
CA PHE A 124 3.31 -9.18 3.99
C PHE A 124 4.81 -9.46 3.86
N ARG A 125 5.34 -9.54 2.63
CA ARG A 125 6.73 -9.92 2.37
C ARG A 125 7.44 -8.93 1.46
N ASN A 126 6.80 -8.59 0.35
CA ASN A 126 7.33 -7.75 -0.70
C ASN A 126 6.65 -6.39 -0.66
N GLU A 127 7.41 -5.35 -0.96
CA GLU A 127 6.89 -4.01 -1.06
C GLU A 127 6.49 -3.71 -2.50
N PHE A 128 5.21 -3.48 -2.74
CA PHE A 128 4.70 -3.11 -4.05
C PHE A 128 4.72 -1.60 -4.17
N SER A 129 5.41 -1.10 -5.19
CA SER A 129 5.57 0.33 -5.44
C SER A 129 4.83 0.74 -6.71
N TYR A 130 4.16 1.89 -6.67
CA TYR A 130 3.41 2.46 -7.79
C TYR A 130 3.82 3.92 -8.01
N PHE A 131 4.12 4.27 -9.26
CA PHE A 131 4.27 5.64 -9.69
C PHE A 131 2.93 6.16 -10.19
N ILE A 132 2.49 7.31 -9.68
CA ILE A 132 1.18 7.87 -9.97
C ILE A 132 1.33 9.32 -10.44
N ASP A 133 0.85 9.57 -11.65
CA ASP A 133 0.63 10.91 -12.17
C ASP A 133 -0.81 11.33 -11.86
N ILE A 134 -0.97 12.34 -11.00
CA ILE A 134 -2.28 12.76 -10.51
C ILE A 134 -3.04 13.56 -11.57
N ALA A 135 -2.35 14.39 -12.35
CA ALA A 135 -2.98 15.24 -13.35
C ALA A 135 -3.55 14.39 -14.50
N ASP A 136 -2.75 13.41 -14.97
CA ASP A 136 -3.11 12.53 -16.07
C ASP A 136 -3.94 11.30 -15.64
N LYS A 137 -4.13 11.09 -14.33
CA LYS A 137 -4.73 9.88 -13.75
C LYS A 137 -4.10 8.60 -14.29
N LYS A 138 -2.77 8.56 -14.37
CA LYS A 138 -2.01 7.40 -14.81
C LYS A 138 -1.30 6.77 -13.63
N ALA A 139 -1.42 5.46 -13.49
CA ALA A 139 -0.66 4.68 -12.53
C ALA A 139 0.21 3.66 -13.27
N ARG A 140 1.42 3.46 -12.77
CA ARG A 140 2.35 2.45 -13.28
C ARG A 140 2.95 1.71 -12.09
N GLN A 141 2.97 0.39 -12.13
CA GLN A 141 3.65 -0.39 -11.12
C GLN A 141 5.14 -0.44 -11.43
N ILE A 142 5.93 -0.32 -10.37
CA ILE A 142 7.39 -0.28 -10.42
C ILE A 142 7.88 -1.70 -10.17
N PRO A 143 8.79 -2.25 -11.00
CA PRO A 143 9.31 -3.61 -10.84
C PRO A 143 10.41 -3.65 -9.75
N ALA A 144 10.06 -3.23 -8.52
CA ALA A 144 10.92 -3.30 -7.34
C ALA A 144 10.18 -3.73 -6.07
N ASP A 145 10.68 -4.76 -5.38
CA ASP A 145 9.99 -5.49 -4.30
C ASP A 145 10.48 -5.12 -2.87
N GLY A 146 11.34 -4.11 -2.75
CA GLY A 146 11.97 -3.68 -1.50
C GLY A 146 11.76 -2.20 -1.13
N GLY A 147 11.07 -1.44 -1.98
CA GLY A 147 10.64 -0.06 -1.76
C GLY A 147 11.61 1.03 -2.24
N TYR A 148 11.12 2.27 -2.22
CA TYR A 148 11.73 3.51 -2.65
C TYR A 148 12.75 3.98 -1.63
N MET A 149 13.93 4.39 -2.12
CA MET A 149 15.03 4.86 -1.29
C MET A 149 15.27 6.36 -1.39
N GLY A 150 14.66 7.02 -2.39
CA GLY A 150 14.85 8.44 -2.68
C GLY A 150 15.24 8.67 -4.13
N SER A 151 15.57 9.93 -4.44
CA SER A 151 16.08 10.32 -5.75
C SER A 151 17.55 10.69 -5.69
N THR A 152 18.25 10.56 -6.80
CA THR A 152 19.59 11.16 -6.98
C THR A 152 19.46 12.65 -7.25
N GLU A 153 20.59 13.38 -7.22
CA GLU A 153 20.62 14.82 -7.54
C GLU A 153 20.20 15.09 -9.00
N GLU A 154 20.42 14.13 -9.90
CA GLU A 154 20.02 14.17 -11.30
C GLU A 154 18.53 13.84 -11.51
N GLY A 155 17.80 13.48 -10.45
CA GLY A 155 16.37 13.19 -10.51
C GLY A 155 16.00 11.73 -10.78
N TYR A 156 16.98 10.81 -10.80
CA TYR A 156 16.69 9.38 -10.95
C TYR A 156 16.06 8.80 -9.69
N MET A 157 15.07 7.93 -9.85
CA MET A 157 14.43 7.23 -8.75
C MET A 157 15.23 5.98 -8.37
N VAL A 158 15.55 5.84 -7.08
CA VAL A 158 16.28 4.68 -6.55
C VAL A 158 15.31 3.79 -5.78
N PHE A 159 15.27 2.51 -6.16
CA PHE A 159 14.49 1.50 -5.49
C PHE A 159 15.39 0.37 -5.00
N ARG A 160 15.06 -0.20 -3.85
CA ARG A 160 15.58 -1.46 -3.39
C ARG A 160 14.69 -2.59 -3.89
N SER A 161 15.33 -3.66 -4.27
CA SER A 161 14.73 -4.95 -4.58
C SER A 161 15.57 -6.07 -3.99
N TYR A 162 15.06 -7.29 -4.10
CA TYR A 162 15.70 -8.49 -3.64
C TYR A 162 15.82 -9.53 -4.76
N ARG A 163 16.95 -10.24 -4.76
CA ARG A 163 17.17 -11.44 -5.55
C ARG A 163 17.19 -12.64 -4.64
N TYR A 164 16.45 -13.68 -5.01
CA TYR A 164 16.36 -14.91 -4.25
C TYR A 164 17.18 -15.98 -4.96
N VAL A 165 18.22 -16.46 -4.28
CA VAL A 165 19.00 -17.61 -4.74
C VAL A 165 18.54 -18.83 -3.97
N SER A 166 18.18 -19.89 -4.70
CA SER A 166 17.67 -21.14 -4.13
C SER A 166 18.73 -22.25 -4.03
N ASP A 167 19.92 -22.02 -4.56
CA ASP A 167 21.04 -22.95 -4.44
C ASP A 167 21.37 -23.17 -2.95
N PRO A 168 21.36 -24.42 -2.43
CA PRO A 168 21.51 -24.70 -1.00
C PRO A 168 22.77 -24.12 -0.35
N ASP A 169 23.88 -24.01 -1.08
CA ASP A 169 25.17 -23.61 -0.50
C ASP A 169 25.25 -22.09 -0.29
N ILE A 170 24.44 -21.34 -1.04
CA ILE A 170 24.45 -19.87 -1.12
C ILE A 170 23.02 -19.31 -1.02
N ALA A 171 22.10 -20.09 -0.48
CA ALA A 171 20.69 -19.73 -0.42
C ALA A 171 20.51 -18.43 0.34
N GLY A 172 19.72 -17.51 -0.20
CA GLY A 172 19.57 -16.22 0.46
C GLY A 172 18.78 -15.19 -0.32
N ARG A 173 18.63 -14.05 0.35
CA ARG A 173 18.00 -12.84 -0.19
C ARG A 173 19.07 -11.77 -0.33
N TYR A 174 19.42 -11.46 -1.57
CA TYR A 174 20.48 -10.52 -1.93
C TYR A 174 19.87 -9.17 -2.29
N THR A 175 20.58 -8.09 -1.94
CA THR A 175 20.12 -6.74 -2.27
C THR A 175 20.41 -6.44 -3.72
N LEU A 176 19.39 -5.93 -4.41
CA LEU A 176 19.49 -5.34 -5.73
C LEU A 176 19.03 -3.88 -5.60
N LEU A 177 19.85 -2.92 -6.00
CA LEU A 177 19.42 -1.54 -6.14
C LEU A 177 19.14 -1.25 -7.61
N GLN A 178 18.02 -0.63 -7.90
CA GLN A 178 17.58 -0.28 -9.24
C GLN A 178 17.38 1.22 -9.35
N VAL A 179 17.88 1.80 -10.44
CA VAL A 179 17.82 3.22 -10.71
C VAL A 179 16.98 3.42 -11.98
N PHE A 180 15.90 4.19 -11.87
CA PHE A 180 14.98 4.46 -12.97
C PHE A 180 14.95 5.94 -13.33
N ASP A 181 14.77 6.25 -14.61
CA ASP A 181 14.45 7.61 -15.06
C ASP A 181 12.98 7.98 -14.82
N GLU A 182 12.64 9.24 -15.08
CA GLU A 182 11.27 9.79 -14.99
C GLU A 182 10.24 9.04 -15.88
N ASN A 183 10.73 8.43 -16.96
CA ASN A 183 9.91 7.63 -17.88
C ASN A 183 9.69 6.21 -17.36
N GLY A 184 10.33 5.84 -16.25
CA GLY A 184 10.22 4.53 -15.63
C GLY A 184 11.09 3.48 -16.30
N VAL A 185 12.15 3.89 -17.01
CA VAL A 185 13.14 3.00 -17.64
C VAL A 185 14.32 2.80 -16.70
N LEU A 186 14.72 1.54 -16.50
CA LEU A 186 15.90 1.19 -15.71
C LEU A 186 17.15 1.69 -16.43
N VAL A 187 17.88 2.61 -15.79
CA VAL A 187 19.11 3.19 -16.32
C VAL A 187 20.37 2.54 -15.74
N ASP A 188 20.29 2.09 -14.49
CA ASP A 188 21.41 1.40 -13.83
C ASP A 188 20.91 0.48 -12.69
N SER A 189 21.77 -0.43 -12.24
CA SER A 189 21.49 -1.29 -11.10
C SER A 189 22.76 -1.80 -10.41
N LEU A 190 22.72 -1.88 -9.08
CA LEU A 190 23.75 -2.54 -8.27
C LEU A 190 23.20 -3.86 -7.75
N ASP A 191 23.66 -4.96 -8.32
CA ASP A 191 23.35 -6.31 -7.86
C ASP A 191 24.47 -6.80 -6.93
N LEU A 192 24.18 -7.13 -5.68
CA LEU A 192 25.18 -7.65 -4.74
C LEU A 192 25.27 -9.19 -4.72
N GLU A 193 24.41 -9.90 -5.45
CA GLU A 193 24.43 -11.36 -5.55
C GLU A 193 25.80 -11.84 -6.04
N HIS A 194 26.29 -11.25 -7.14
CA HIS A 194 27.54 -11.66 -7.79
C HIS A 194 28.77 -11.58 -6.87
N ILE A 195 28.78 -10.64 -5.90
CA ILE A 195 29.90 -10.46 -4.96
C ILE A 195 29.99 -11.68 -4.02
N ILE A 196 28.85 -12.18 -3.56
CA ILE A 196 28.82 -13.34 -2.66
C ILE A 196 29.08 -14.62 -3.44
N LEU A 197 28.53 -14.75 -4.66
CA LEU A 197 28.81 -15.87 -5.55
C LEU A 197 30.30 -15.99 -5.94
N GLN A 198 30.99 -14.86 -6.13
CA GLN A 198 32.42 -14.86 -6.41
C GLN A 198 33.22 -15.36 -5.20
N LYS A 199 32.92 -14.86 -3.99
CA LYS A 199 33.57 -15.34 -2.76
C LYS A 199 33.42 -16.85 -2.56
N TYR A 200 32.26 -17.41 -2.89
CA TYR A 200 32.04 -18.86 -2.78
C TYR A 200 32.93 -19.64 -3.77
N ARG A 201 32.94 -19.23 -5.05
CA ARG A 201 33.79 -19.87 -6.07
C ARG A 201 35.28 -19.80 -5.75
N ASP A 202 35.75 -18.67 -5.20
CA ASP A 202 37.16 -18.49 -4.84
C ASP A 202 37.57 -19.35 -3.63
N ASN A 203 36.63 -19.73 -2.76
CA ASN A 203 36.87 -20.59 -1.60
C ASN A 203 36.79 -22.10 -1.92
N GLU A 204 36.24 -22.47 -3.08
CA GLU A 204 36.17 -23.86 -3.55
C GLU A 204 37.38 -24.28 -4.42
N MET A 205 38.25 -23.33 -4.80
CA MET A 205 39.52 -23.57 -5.49
C MET A 205 40.71 -23.65 -4.53
#